data_AF-A0A365T9P8-F1
#
_entry.id   AF-A0A365T9P8-F1
#
_cell.length_a   1.000
_cell.length_b   1.000
_cell.length_c   1.000
_cell.angle_alpha   90.00
_cell.angle_beta   90.00
_cell.angle_gamma   90.00
#
_symmetry.space_group_name_H-M   'P 1'
#
loop_
_entity.id
_entity.type
_entity.pdbx_description
1 polymer ?
#
loop_
_entity_poly.entity_id
_entity_poly.type
_entity_poly.pdbx_seq_one_letter_code
_entity_poly.pdbx_strand_id
1 'polypeptide(L)'
;MRFVLVAGCTRTAEIDGISAAGADTDVMVHTPSADLEILEYGKPTSSPVVPVSPTGCPTPAVVSRAVRELLEFETLGVDAGLGSPTCAPTVTVGEESGEDVRRSRPVPGAEDVFENATRLGRALPDDEIVVGETIPGGTTTALGVLTALGERTTVSSSLPENPLALKRDVVNDALTASDLSEGDAAGDPIAAVSRVGDPVLAGVAGTTIGALESGTDVTLAGGTQLAAAAALVRHAGVDDPMSLATTSFVAADETAAIEKSAADLDLALTVTDPEFADGDHPAMDAYVAGEAKEGVGMGGALALADRAGVSMAAVRDRVVDVYERITEAEPAVKP
;
A
#
# COMPACT_ATOMS: atom_id res chain seq x y z
N MET A 1 13.77 -7.07 13.18
CA MET A 1 12.54 -7.04 12.37
C MET A 1 12.14 -5.61 12.23
N ARG A 2 11.92 -5.18 11.00
CA ARG A 2 11.61 -3.78 10.65
C ARG A 2 10.36 -3.71 9.80
N PHE A 3 9.50 -2.76 10.11
CA PHE A 3 8.31 -2.45 9.32
C PHE A 3 8.65 -1.31 8.35
N VAL A 4 8.72 -1.62 7.06
CA VAL A 4 9.04 -0.68 5.99
C VAL A 4 7.74 -0.23 5.35
N LEU A 5 7.51 1.09 5.29
CA LEU A 5 6.36 1.67 4.60
C LEU A 5 6.84 2.44 3.37
N VAL A 6 6.56 1.92 2.18
CA VAL A 6 6.86 2.60 0.92
C VAL A 6 5.71 3.53 0.54
N ALA A 7 6.00 4.81 0.39
CA ALA A 7 5.00 5.86 0.21
C ALA A 7 5.24 6.63 -1.08
N GLY A 8 4.15 7.02 -1.73
CA GLY A 8 4.22 7.82 -2.95
C GLY A 8 2.83 8.18 -3.47
N CYS A 9 2.79 9.01 -4.50
CA CYS A 9 1.56 9.45 -5.15
C CYS A 9 1.53 9.04 -6.62
N THR A 10 0.32 8.93 -7.16
CA THR A 10 0.08 8.91 -8.60
C THR A 10 -1.09 9.80 -8.96
N ARG A 11 -0.97 10.53 -10.07
CA ARG A 11 -2.07 11.33 -10.63
C ARG A 11 -3.20 10.48 -11.20
N THR A 12 -3.00 9.17 -11.34
CA THR A 12 -4.08 8.21 -11.63
C THR A 12 -5.20 8.28 -10.60
N ALA A 13 -4.86 8.67 -9.36
CA ALA A 13 -5.82 8.83 -8.29
C ALA A 13 -6.73 10.07 -8.48
N GLU A 14 -6.35 11.03 -9.33
CA GLU A 14 -7.16 12.21 -9.71
C GLU A 14 -8.33 11.85 -10.64
N ILE A 15 -8.39 10.61 -11.15
CA ILE A 15 -9.50 10.16 -12.01
C ILE A 15 -10.74 9.92 -11.13
N ASP A 16 -11.81 10.67 -11.42
CA ASP A 16 -13.08 10.57 -10.69
C ASP A 16 -13.56 9.11 -10.55
N GLY A 17 -13.79 8.69 -9.30
CA GLY A 17 -14.30 7.36 -8.99
C GLY A 17 -13.25 6.25 -8.91
N ILE A 18 -11.95 6.53 -9.05
CA ILE A 18 -10.87 5.51 -8.94
C ILE A 18 -10.44 5.25 -7.48
N SER A 19 -10.37 6.28 -6.65
CA SER A 19 -9.79 6.19 -5.30
C SER A 19 -10.69 6.83 -4.25
N ALA A 20 -10.76 6.21 -3.07
CA ALA A 20 -11.33 6.78 -1.85
C ALA A 20 -10.27 7.17 -0.79
N ALA A 21 -8.97 7.06 -1.13
CA ALA A 21 -7.90 7.41 -0.21
C ALA A 21 -7.74 8.94 -0.15
N GLY A 22 -8.49 9.58 0.75
CA GLY A 22 -8.62 11.03 0.86
C GLY A 22 -10.02 11.53 0.46
N ALA A 23 -10.47 12.61 1.09
CA ALA A 23 -11.82 13.15 0.91
C ALA A 23 -12.02 13.83 -0.46
N ASP A 24 -10.96 14.40 -1.03
CA ASP A 24 -10.92 15.01 -2.36
C ASP A 24 -9.48 14.97 -2.93
N THR A 25 -9.30 15.44 -4.16
CA THR A 25 -8.01 15.45 -4.86
C THR A 25 -6.95 16.30 -4.16
N ASP A 26 -7.34 17.41 -3.51
CA ASP A 26 -6.41 18.33 -2.84
C ASP A 26 -5.90 17.73 -1.52
N VAL A 27 -6.70 16.88 -0.87
CA VAL A 27 -6.33 16.13 0.34
C VAL A 27 -5.54 14.85 0.01
N MET A 28 -5.85 14.23 -1.12
CA MET A 28 -5.26 12.95 -1.54
C MET A 28 -3.74 13.00 -1.67
N VAL A 29 -3.19 14.12 -2.17
CA VAL A 29 -1.74 14.33 -2.30
C VAL A 29 -1.00 14.31 -0.96
N HIS A 30 -1.69 14.60 0.14
CA HIS A 30 -1.14 14.59 1.50
C HIS A 30 -1.30 13.24 2.20
N THR A 31 -2.09 12.32 1.65
CA THR A 31 -2.44 11.06 2.33
C THR A 31 -1.22 10.22 2.67
N PRO A 32 -0.31 9.90 1.72
CA PRO A 32 0.91 9.15 2.02
C PRO A 32 1.81 9.80 3.08
N SER A 33 1.95 11.13 3.03
CA SER A 33 2.77 11.90 3.97
C SER A 33 2.19 11.89 5.37
N ALA A 34 0.86 11.99 5.48
CA ALA A 34 0.14 11.92 6.73
C ALA A 34 0.13 10.50 7.30
N ASP A 35 0.00 9.46 6.47
CA ASP A 35 0.09 8.06 6.89
C ASP A 35 1.45 7.75 7.50
N LEU A 36 2.54 8.23 6.89
CA LEU A 36 3.89 8.14 7.44
C LEU A 36 4.00 8.84 8.81
N GLU A 37 3.44 10.05 8.95
CA GLU A 37 3.45 10.79 10.21
C GLU A 37 2.58 10.12 11.29
N ILE A 38 1.43 9.54 10.93
CA ILE A 38 0.58 8.79 11.85
C ILE A 38 1.30 7.52 12.30
N LEU A 39 1.89 6.76 11.38
CA LEU A 39 2.65 5.57 11.75
C LEU A 39 3.82 5.92 12.67
N GLU A 40 4.56 7.00 12.37
CA GLU A 40 5.75 7.39 13.13
C GLU A 40 5.43 8.07 14.47
N TYR A 41 4.56 9.07 14.46
CA TYR A 41 4.32 9.98 15.59
C TYR A 41 2.96 9.78 16.26
N GLY A 42 2.11 8.92 15.69
CA GLY A 42 0.75 8.68 16.18
C GLY A 42 -0.26 9.76 15.82
N LYS A 43 0.12 10.73 14.99
CA LYS A 43 -0.74 11.81 14.47
C LYS A 43 -0.06 12.55 13.31
N PRO A 44 -0.82 13.23 12.44
CA PRO A 44 -0.25 14.23 11.54
C PRO A 44 0.48 15.32 12.35
N THR A 45 1.62 15.77 11.83
CA THR A 45 2.48 16.82 12.43
C THR A 45 2.62 18.02 11.52
N SER A 46 2.87 17.79 10.23
CA SER A 46 2.95 18.84 9.20
C SER A 46 1.93 18.66 8.09
N SER A 47 1.44 17.44 7.91
CA SER A 47 0.31 17.21 7.00
C SER A 47 -0.92 17.95 7.53
N PRO A 48 -1.63 18.72 6.68
CA PRO A 48 -2.68 19.65 7.13
C PRO A 48 -3.96 18.93 7.59
N VAL A 49 -4.05 17.63 7.36
CA VAL A 49 -5.28 16.83 7.47
C VAL A 49 -4.96 15.42 7.98
N VAL A 50 -5.92 14.84 8.69
CA VAL A 50 -5.98 13.40 8.91
C VAL A 50 -6.65 12.77 7.69
N PRO A 51 -6.02 11.79 7.02
CA PRO A 51 -6.65 11.15 5.87
C PRO A 51 -7.89 10.37 6.31
N VAL A 52 -9.01 10.74 5.71
CA VAL A 52 -10.30 10.07 5.85
C VAL A 52 -10.89 9.86 4.45
N SER A 53 -11.66 8.79 4.27
CA SER A 53 -12.46 8.62 3.04
C SER A 53 -13.54 9.72 2.95
N PRO A 54 -14.16 9.93 1.78
CA PRO A 54 -15.27 10.88 1.63
C PRO A 54 -16.47 10.63 2.58
N THR A 55 -16.63 9.39 3.03
CA THR A 55 -17.67 8.93 3.98
C THR A 55 -17.19 8.91 5.43
N GLY A 56 -15.92 9.27 5.69
CA GLY A 56 -15.35 9.43 7.02
C GLY A 56 -14.58 8.22 7.56
N CYS A 57 -14.31 7.20 6.75
CA CYS A 57 -13.48 6.06 7.16
C CYS A 57 -12.07 6.54 7.51
N PRO A 58 -11.53 6.28 8.71
CA PRO A 58 -10.16 6.65 9.04
C PRO A 58 -9.15 5.82 8.24
N THR A 59 -8.00 6.41 7.97
CA THR A 59 -6.88 5.72 7.32
C THR A 59 -6.47 4.42 8.04
N PRO A 60 -6.07 3.37 7.30
CA PRO A 60 -5.47 2.16 7.87
C PRO A 60 -4.21 2.42 8.71
N ALA A 61 -3.56 3.59 8.54
CA ALA A 61 -2.44 4.01 9.39
C ALA A 61 -2.79 4.02 10.88
N VAL A 62 -4.06 4.24 11.24
CA VAL A 62 -4.55 4.14 12.64
C VAL A 62 -4.32 2.74 13.19
N VAL A 63 -4.62 1.70 12.39
CA VAL A 63 -4.49 0.31 12.79
C VAL A 63 -3.02 -0.10 12.87
N SER A 64 -2.24 0.22 11.84
CA SER A 64 -0.80 -0.05 11.85
C SER A 64 -0.09 0.65 13.02
N ARG A 65 -0.50 1.89 13.33
CA ARG A 65 0.01 2.63 14.50
C ARG A 65 -0.41 1.97 15.81
N ALA A 66 -1.66 1.53 15.94
CA ALA A 66 -2.14 0.89 17.15
C ALA A 66 -1.32 -0.36 17.48
N VAL A 67 -1.06 -1.21 16.48
CA VAL A 67 -0.18 -2.37 16.62
C VAL A 67 1.25 -1.95 16.96
N ARG A 68 1.80 -0.93 16.27
CA ARG A 68 3.15 -0.42 16.58
C ARG A 68 3.29 -0.02 18.04
N GLU A 69 2.27 0.63 18.62
CA GLU A 69 2.30 1.03 20.03
C GLU A 69 2.19 -0.15 21.01
N LEU A 70 1.63 -1.28 20.58
CA LEU A 70 1.52 -2.50 21.40
C LEU A 70 2.77 -3.37 21.34
N LEU A 71 3.47 -3.38 20.19
CA LEU A 71 4.63 -4.24 19.94
C LEU A 71 5.97 -3.52 19.92
N GLU A 72 5.96 -2.19 19.86
CA GLU A 72 7.15 -1.32 19.80
C GLU A 72 8.10 -1.69 18.64
N PHE A 73 7.56 -2.09 17.48
CA PHE A 73 8.40 -2.41 16.32
C PHE A 73 9.00 -1.16 15.67
N GLU A 74 10.21 -1.32 15.14
CA GLU A 74 10.94 -0.28 14.42
C GLU A 74 10.33 -0.05 13.03
N THR A 75 10.21 1.22 12.64
CA THR A 75 9.64 1.67 11.37
C THR A 75 10.67 2.32 10.48
N LEU A 76 10.51 2.17 9.17
CA LEU A 76 11.26 2.88 8.15
C LEU A 76 10.32 3.39 7.06
N GLY A 77 10.19 4.70 6.96
CA GLY A 77 9.53 5.33 5.81
C GLY A 77 10.44 5.32 4.59
N VAL A 78 9.90 4.96 3.43
CA VAL A 78 10.59 5.01 2.14
C VAL A 78 9.80 5.92 1.21
N ASP A 79 10.43 6.99 0.76
CA ASP A 79 9.82 7.93 -0.17
C ASP A 79 10.17 7.52 -1.61
N ALA A 80 9.18 6.97 -2.32
CA ALA A 80 9.31 6.58 -3.72
C ALA A 80 8.85 7.68 -4.68
N GLY A 81 8.26 8.77 -4.19
CA GLY A 81 7.65 9.81 -5.00
C GLY A 81 6.44 10.46 -4.31
N LEU A 82 6.63 10.96 -3.09
CA LEU A 82 5.60 11.70 -2.36
C LEU A 82 5.18 12.97 -3.12
N GLY A 83 3.86 13.22 -3.20
CA GLY A 83 3.33 14.45 -3.79
C GLY A 83 3.40 15.67 -2.86
N SER A 84 3.67 15.45 -1.57
CA SER A 84 3.85 16.49 -0.57
C SER A 84 4.90 16.08 0.47
N PRO A 85 5.68 17.00 1.03
CA PRO A 85 6.67 16.66 2.05
C PRO A 85 6.04 16.03 3.30
N THR A 86 6.79 15.18 3.98
CA THR A 86 6.47 14.62 5.30
C THR A 86 7.51 15.06 6.33
N CYS A 87 7.10 15.17 7.60
CA CYS A 87 8.03 15.31 8.72
C CYS A 87 8.47 13.97 9.34
N ALA A 88 7.90 12.85 8.90
CA ALA A 88 8.42 11.54 9.26
C ALA A 88 9.81 11.35 8.62
N PRO A 89 10.77 10.70 9.30
CA PRO A 89 12.05 10.38 8.70
C PRO A 89 11.84 9.35 7.58
N THR A 90 12.33 9.68 6.38
CA THR A 90 12.27 8.79 5.22
C THR A 90 13.65 8.57 4.60
N VAL A 91 13.78 7.45 3.89
CA VAL A 91 14.84 7.25 2.90
C VAL A 91 14.23 7.46 1.51
N THR A 92 14.72 8.46 0.78
CA THR A 92 14.26 8.73 -0.59
C THR A 92 14.88 7.75 -1.56
N VAL A 93 14.04 7.06 -2.32
CA VAL A 93 14.43 6.18 -3.44
C VAL A 93 13.92 6.72 -4.79
N GLY A 94 12.91 7.60 -4.77
CA GLY A 94 12.38 8.31 -5.93
C GLY A 94 12.01 9.75 -5.61
N GLU A 95 12.17 10.65 -6.58
CA GLU A 95 11.95 12.09 -6.41
C GLU A 95 10.60 12.57 -6.98
N GLU A 96 10.01 11.82 -7.91
CA GLU A 96 8.83 12.23 -8.66
C GLU A 96 7.64 11.31 -8.38
N SER A 97 6.47 11.91 -8.17
CA SER A 97 5.20 11.17 -8.15
C SER A 97 4.89 10.59 -9.53
N GLY A 98 4.13 9.50 -9.56
CA GLY A 98 3.63 8.93 -10.80
C GLY A 98 2.65 9.86 -11.50
N GLU A 99 2.73 9.96 -12.82
CA GLU A 99 1.71 10.66 -13.61
C GLU A 99 0.44 9.81 -13.76
N ASP A 100 -0.54 10.34 -14.48
CA ASP A 100 -1.74 9.60 -14.89
C ASP A 100 -1.30 8.40 -15.75
N VAL A 101 -1.73 7.21 -15.37
CA VAL A 101 -1.36 5.94 -16.02
C VAL A 101 -1.69 5.91 -17.52
N ARG A 102 -2.60 6.77 -18.00
CA ARG A 102 -2.94 6.92 -19.43
C ARG A 102 -1.92 7.72 -20.23
N ARG A 103 -0.85 8.20 -19.61
CA ARG A 103 0.33 8.73 -20.31
C ARG A 103 1.18 7.57 -20.81
N SER A 104 1.93 7.78 -21.89
CA SER A 104 2.80 6.75 -22.48
C SER A 104 3.85 6.17 -21.53
N ARG A 105 4.25 6.96 -20.53
CA ARG A 105 5.27 6.59 -19.54
C ARG A 105 5.01 7.32 -18.21
N PRO A 106 4.08 6.84 -17.37
CA PRO A 106 3.67 7.50 -16.13
C PRO A 106 4.75 7.51 -15.05
N VAL A 107 5.72 6.60 -15.11
CA VAL A 107 6.84 6.52 -14.16
C VAL A 107 8.16 6.53 -14.92
N PRO A 108 8.62 7.70 -15.40
CA PRO A 108 9.85 7.79 -16.18
C PRO A 108 11.09 7.36 -15.39
N GLY A 109 11.11 7.60 -14.08
CA GLY A 109 12.19 7.22 -13.15
C GLY A 109 12.06 5.81 -12.55
N ALA A 110 11.22 4.93 -13.09
CA ALA A 110 10.96 3.60 -12.50
C ALA A 110 12.24 2.77 -12.28
N GLU A 111 13.20 2.84 -13.21
CA GLU A 111 14.48 2.14 -13.12
C GLU A 111 15.31 2.66 -11.93
N ASP A 112 15.44 3.98 -11.77
CA ASP A 112 16.18 4.59 -10.66
C ASP A 112 15.53 4.24 -9.31
N VAL A 113 14.20 4.33 -9.22
CA VAL A 113 13.44 3.96 -8.02
C VAL A 113 13.70 2.51 -7.64
N PHE A 114 13.59 1.61 -8.62
CA PHE A 114 13.78 0.18 -8.43
C PHE A 114 15.22 -0.13 -7.98
N GLU A 115 16.24 0.45 -8.62
CA GLU A 115 17.63 0.25 -8.25
C GLU A 115 17.97 0.81 -6.86
N ASN A 116 17.50 2.02 -6.55
CA ASN A 116 17.73 2.65 -5.25
C ASN A 116 17.06 1.86 -4.13
N ALA A 117 15.83 1.40 -4.35
CA ALA A 117 15.11 0.55 -3.42
C ALA A 117 15.80 -0.83 -3.26
N THR A 118 16.34 -1.41 -4.33
CA THR A 118 17.13 -2.65 -4.25
C THR A 118 18.38 -2.47 -3.38
N ARG A 119 19.10 -1.35 -3.56
CA ARG A 119 20.26 -1.02 -2.72
C ARG A 119 19.86 -0.81 -1.26
N LEU A 120 18.71 -0.18 -1.01
CA LEU A 120 18.16 -0.01 0.33
C LEU A 120 17.85 -1.36 0.97
N GLY A 121 17.06 -2.22 0.31
CA GLY A 121 16.68 -3.53 0.81
C GLY A 121 17.88 -4.37 1.23
N ARG A 122 18.92 -4.42 0.38
CA ARG A 122 20.16 -5.17 0.65
C ARG A 122 20.99 -4.60 1.80
N ALA A 123 20.80 -3.32 2.13
CA ALA A 123 21.52 -2.63 3.19
C ALA A 123 20.81 -2.71 4.56
N LEU A 124 19.57 -3.22 4.60
CA LEU A 124 18.85 -3.39 5.86
C LEU A 124 19.54 -4.50 6.68
N PRO A 125 19.88 -4.27 7.97
CA PRO A 125 20.58 -5.23 8.80
C PRO A 125 19.64 -6.27 9.44
N ASP A 126 18.36 -6.26 9.07
CA ASP A 126 17.30 -7.05 9.69
C ASP A 126 17.23 -8.45 9.08
N ASP A 127 17.03 -9.47 9.92
CA ASP A 127 16.79 -10.85 9.48
C ASP A 127 15.38 -11.03 8.85
N GLU A 128 14.43 -10.15 9.21
CA GLU A 128 13.05 -10.15 8.71
C GLU A 128 12.56 -8.70 8.50
N ILE A 129 11.86 -8.45 7.39
CA ILE A 129 11.15 -7.19 7.14
C ILE A 129 9.69 -7.42 6.76
N VAL A 130 8.85 -6.47 7.16
CA VAL A 130 7.44 -6.37 6.75
C VAL A 130 7.29 -5.12 5.87
N VAL A 131 6.94 -5.29 4.60
CA VAL A 131 6.91 -4.19 3.62
C VAL A 131 5.47 -3.85 3.25
N GLY A 132 5.00 -2.71 3.74
CA GLY A 132 3.70 -2.14 3.38
C GLY A 132 3.81 -0.99 2.38
N GLU A 133 2.65 -0.53 1.92
CA GLU A 133 2.53 0.61 1.01
C GLU A 133 1.49 1.65 1.47
N THR A 134 1.67 2.89 1.03
CA THR A 134 0.59 3.87 0.96
C THR A 134 0.65 4.62 -0.36
N ILE A 135 -0.33 4.35 -1.23
CA ILE A 135 -0.54 5.07 -2.49
C ILE A 135 -2.03 5.15 -2.88
N PRO A 136 -2.63 6.34 -2.89
CA PRO A 136 -3.92 6.57 -3.54
C PRO A 136 -3.88 6.17 -5.02
N GLY A 137 -4.92 5.49 -5.50
CA GLY A 137 -4.98 4.97 -6.88
C GLY A 137 -4.18 3.69 -7.15
N GLY A 138 -3.43 3.16 -6.16
CA GLY A 138 -2.55 2.00 -6.31
C GLY A 138 -3.24 0.73 -6.82
N THR A 139 -4.51 0.51 -6.51
CA THR A 139 -5.24 -0.67 -7.03
C THR A 139 -5.42 -0.65 -8.55
N THR A 140 -5.46 0.53 -9.17
CA THR A 140 -5.62 0.68 -10.63
C THR A 140 -4.29 0.48 -11.35
N THR A 141 -3.21 1.04 -10.82
CA THR A 141 -1.85 0.84 -11.34
C THR A 141 -1.38 -0.60 -11.13
N ALA A 142 -1.75 -1.24 -10.01
CA ALA A 142 -1.56 -2.67 -9.80
C ALA A 142 -2.29 -3.52 -10.86
N LEU A 143 -3.53 -3.16 -11.22
CA LEU A 143 -4.26 -3.83 -12.31
C LEU A 143 -3.53 -3.67 -13.65
N GLY A 144 -3.03 -2.46 -13.94
CA GLY A 144 -2.24 -2.18 -15.14
C GLY A 144 -0.98 -3.05 -15.22
N VAL A 145 -0.19 -3.09 -14.15
CA VAL A 145 1.02 -3.90 -14.05
C VAL A 145 0.72 -5.38 -14.22
N LEU A 146 -0.26 -5.93 -13.49
CA LEU A 146 -0.64 -7.34 -13.63
C LEU A 146 -1.05 -7.67 -15.07
N THR A 147 -1.81 -6.78 -15.73
CA THR A 147 -2.23 -6.97 -17.12
C THR A 147 -1.02 -6.95 -18.07
N ALA A 148 -0.10 -6.00 -17.93
CA ALA A 148 1.09 -5.92 -18.78
C ALA A 148 2.05 -7.10 -18.58
N LEU A 149 2.09 -7.67 -17.37
CA LEU A 149 2.88 -8.87 -17.06
C LEU A 149 2.22 -10.17 -17.55
N GLY A 150 0.93 -10.14 -17.89
CA GLY A 150 0.17 -11.33 -18.28
C GLY A 150 -0.27 -12.18 -17.08
N GLU A 151 -0.39 -11.54 -15.92
CA GLU A 151 -0.78 -12.14 -14.66
C GLU A 151 -2.29 -12.04 -14.41
N ARG A 152 -2.76 -12.68 -13.34
CA ARG A 152 -4.17 -12.58 -12.93
C ARG A 152 -4.57 -11.12 -12.69
N THR A 153 -5.49 -10.61 -13.50
CA THR A 153 -5.97 -9.22 -13.44
C THR A 153 -7.13 -9.01 -12.44
N THR A 154 -6.92 -9.38 -11.17
CA THR A 154 -7.88 -9.18 -10.08
C THR A 154 -7.34 -8.19 -9.06
N VAL A 155 -8.13 -7.18 -8.72
CA VAL A 155 -7.75 -6.11 -7.78
C VAL A 155 -8.90 -5.77 -6.87
N SER A 156 -8.60 -5.39 -5.63
CA SER A 156 -9.59 -4.86 -4.67
C SER A 156 -9.86 -3.37 -4.91
N SER A 157 -10.53 -2.72 -3.96
CA SER A 157 -10.79 -1.28 -3.93
C SER A 157 -10.89 -0.76 -2.50
N SER A 158 -10.48 0.49 -2.29
CA SER A 158 -10.74 1.22 -1.04
C SER A 158 -12.19 1.71 -0.92
N LEU A 159 -12.96 1.67 -2.01
CA LEU A 159 -14.40 1.94 -2.04
C LEU A 159 -15.21 0.71 -1.58
N PRO A 160 -16.43 0.88 -1.03
CA PRO A 160 -17.32 -0.23 -0.71
C PRO A 160 -17.57 -1.14 -1.92
N GLU A 161 -17.95 -0.53 -3.04
CA GLU A 161 -18.13 -1.21 -4.32
C GLU A 161 -16.90 -0.97 -5.21
N ASN A 162 -16.32 -2.04 -5.76
CA ASN A 162 -15.15 -1.95 -6.63
C ASN A 162 -15.55 -1.51 -8.05
N PRO A 163 -15.10 -0.33 -8.54
CA PRO A 163 -15.45 0.19 -9.86
C PRO A 163 -14.63 -0.50 -10.96
N LEU A 164 -14.67 -1.83 -11.04
CA LEU A 164 -13.83 -2.64 -11.93
C LEU A 164 -13.96 -2.27 -13.40
N ALA A 165 -15.16 -1.90 -13.86
CA ALA A 165 -15.37 -1.48 -15.25
C ALA A 165 -14.52 -0.23 -15.57
N LEU A 166 -14.61 0.79 -14.72
CA LEU A 166 -13.82 2.01 -14.85
C LEU A 166 -12.31 1.73 -14.78
N LYS A 167 -11.87 0.92 -13.82
CA LYS A 167 -10.44 0.55 -13.71
C LYS A 167 -9.93 -0.15 -14.96
N ARG A 168 -10.71 -1.07 -15.52
CA ARG A 168 -10.37 -1.77 -16.76
C ARG A 168 -10.30 -0.83 -17.97
N ASP A 169 -11.25 0.11 -18.08
CA ASP A 169 -11.21 1.12 -19.15
C ASP A 169 -9.96 1.99 -19.04
N VAL A 170 -9.62 2.47 -17.85
CA VAL A 170 -8.39 3.24 -17.60
C VAL A 170 -7.13 2.43 -17.93
N VAL A 171 -7.08 1.15 -17.56
CA VAL A 171 -5.93 0.27 -17.87
C VAL A 171 -5.83 -0.01 -19.37
N ASN A 172 -6.95 -0.19 -20.07
CA ASN A 172 -6.95 -0.37 -21.52
C ASN A 172 -6.42 0.89 -22.25
N ASP A 173 -6.82 2.08 -21.78
CA ASP A 173 -6.31 3.36 -22.28
C ASP A 173 -4.80 3.47 -22.02
N ALA A 174 -4.33 3.06 -20.84
CA ALA A 174 -2.91 3.07 -20.47
C ALA A 174 -2.07 2.14 -21.36
N LEU A 175 -2.49 0.89 -21.53
CA LEU A 175 -1.82 -0.07 -22.42
C LEU A 175 -1.73 0.47 -23.85
N THR A 176 -2.82 1.05 -24.36
CA THR A 176 -2.86 1.69 -25.68
C THR A 176 -1.89 2.87 -25.76
N ALA A 177 -1.86 3.75 -24.76
CA ALA A 177 -0.98 4.92 -24.74
C ALA A 177 0.51 4.57 -24.67
N SER A 178 0.83 3.40 -24.11
CA SER A 178 2.20 2.89 -23.93
C SER A 178 2.65 1.88 -24.99
N ASP A 179 1.86 1.71 -26.06
CA ASP A 179 2.07 0.70 -27.11
C ASP A 179 2.30 -0.71 -26.53
N LEU A 180 1.49 -1.10 -25.54
CA LEU A 180 1.51 -2.41 -24.90
C LEU A 180 0.20 -3.17 -25.14
N SER A 181 0.31 -4.48 -25.17
CA SER A 181 -0.77 -5.44 -25.04
C SER A 181 -0.62 -6.22 -23.72
N GLU A 182 -1.65 -6.96 -23.34
CA GLU A 182 -1.59 -7.91 -22.22
C GLU A 182 -0.40 -8.88 -22.38
N GLY A 183 0.42 -9.00 -21.35
CA GLY A 183 1.61 -9.87 -21.34
C GLY A 183 2.85 -9.36 -22.08
N ASP A 184 2.79 -8.21 -22.77
CA ASP A 184 3.93 -7.70 -23.54
C ASP A 184 5.15 -7.34 -22.67
N ALA A 185 4.94 -7.09 -21.37
CA ALA A 185 6.01 -6.81 -20.40
C ALA A 185 6.39 -8.04 -19.55
N ALA A 186 5.95 -9.24 -19.90
CA ALA A 186 6.31 -10.46 -19.18
C ALA A 186 7.85 -10.64 -19.14
N GLY A 187 8.40 -10.67 -17.93
CA GLY A 187 9.85 -10.80 -17.71
C GLY A 187 10.60 -9.47 -17.76
N ASP A 188 9.88 -8.35 -17.85
CA ASP A 188 10.43 -6.99 -17.81
C ASP A 188 9.64 -6.13 -16.80
N PRO A 189 9.87 -6.33 -15.48
CA PRO A 189 9.13 -5.64 -14.44
C PRO A 189 9.33 -4.11 -14.46
N ILE A 190 10.52 -3.65 -14.87
CA ILE A 190 10.82 -2.21 -14.97
C ILE A 190 10.00 -1.59 -16.12
N ALA A 191 9.90 -2.25 -17.28
CA ALA A 191 9.05 -1.76 -18.35
C ALA A 191 7.56 -1.74 -17.96
N ALA A 192 7.07 -2.78 -17.26
CA ALA A 192 5.70 -2.82 -16.76
C ALA A 192 5.39 -1.62 -15.85
N VAL A 193 6.23 -1.37 -14.83
CA VAL A 193 6.01 -0.25 -13.91
C VAL A 193 6.17 1.09 -14.61
N SER A 194 7.18 1.25 -15.46
CA SER A 194 7.46 2.52 -16.13
C SER A 194 6.31 2.98 -17.04
N ARG A 195 5.55 2.02 -17.58
CA ARG A 195 4.49 2.26 -18.58
C ARG A 195 3.08 2.22 -18.01
N VAL A 196 2.79 1.38 -17.03
CA VAL A 196 1.42 1.21 -16.50
C VAL A 196 1.34 1.03 -14.98
N GLY A 197 2.43 1.33 -14.25
CA GLY A 197 2.49 1.24 -12.79
C GLY A 197 2.57 2.59 -12.10
N ASP A 198 3.15 2.56 -10.91
CA ASP A 198 3.40 3.70 -10.04
C ASP A 198 4.78 3.55 -9.36
N PRO A 199 5.36 4.64 -8.82
CA PRO A 199 6.65 4.57 -8.15
C PRO A 199 6.68 3.65 -6.91
N VAL A 200 5.54 3.46 -6.22
CA VAL A 200 5.49 2.65 -5.00
C VAL A 200 5.64 1.16 -5.34
N LEU A 201 5.05 0.68 -6.43
CA LEU A 201 5.28 -0.67 -6.94
C LEU A 201 6.77 -0.91 -7.27
N ALA A 202 7.46 0.06 -7.90
CA ALA A 202 8.91 -0.03 -8.11
C ALA A 202 9.69 -0.06 -6.79
N GLY A 203 9.31 0.79 -5.84
CA GLY A 203 9.96 0.87 -4.53
C GLY A 203 9.77 -0.40 -3.69
N VAL A 204 8.57 -0.97 -3.66
CA VAL A 204 8.28 -2.23 -2.95
C VAL A 204 9.02 -3.39 -3.61
N ALA A 205 8.93 -3.53 -4.94
CA ALA A 205 9.58 -4.63 -5.66
C ALA A 205 11.11 -4.59 -5.49
N GLY A 206 11.72 -3.41 -5.67
CA GLY A 206 13.16 -3.22 -5.46
C GLY A 206 13.58 -3.52 -4.02
N THR A 207 12.89 -2.96 -3.01
CA THR A 207 13.19 -3.22 -1.59
C THR A 207 13.12 -4.71 -1.27
N THR A 208 12.11 -5.40 -1.81
CA THR A 208 11.89 -6.83 -1.61
C THR A 208 13.03 -7.65 -2.23
N ILE A 209 13.39 -7.39 -3.49
CA ILE A 209 14.50 -8.08 -4.16
C ILE A 209 15.80 -7.89 -3.40
N GLY A 210 16.12 -6.64 -3.04
CA GLY A 210 17.35 -6.34 -2.30
C GLY A 210 17.45 -7.09 -0.97
N ALA A 211 16.34 -7.18 -0.23
CA ALA A 211 16.26 -7.91 1.04
C ALA A 211 16.39 -9.43 0.85
N LEU A 212 15.67 -10.01 -0.12
CA LEU A 212 15.76 -11.44 -0.43
C LEU A 212 17.18 -11.85 -0.85
N GLU A 213 17.85 -11.04 -1.68
CA GLU A 213 19.24 -11.27 -2.07
C GLU A 213 20.23 -11.24 -0.90
N SER A 214 19.92 -10.52 0.18
CA SER A 214 20.71 -10.53 1.42
C SER A 214 20.32 -11.67 2.39
N GLY A 215 19.34 -12.50 2.03
CA GLY A 215 18.84 -13.59 2.87
C GLY A 215 17.88 -13.14 3.97
N THR A 216 17.28 -11.95 3.83
CA THR A 216 16.27 -11.42 4.75
C THR A 216 14.90 -11.99 4.39
N ASP A 217 14.16 -12.48 5.39
CA ASP A 217 12.78 -12.93 5.20
C ASP A 217 11.86 -11.73 4.93
N VAL A 218 11.04 -11.81 3.88
CA VAL A 218 10.13 -10.72 3.49
C VAL A 218 8.66 -11.12 3.62
N THR A 219 7.91 -10.31 4.36
CA THR A 219 6.44 -10.31 4.34
C THR A 219 5.94 -9.06 3.65
N LEU A 220 5.25 -9.22 2.53
CA LEU A 220 4.52 -8.15 1.87
C LEU A 220 3.21 -7.90 2.62
N ALA A 221 3.03 -6.69 3.15
CA ALA A 221 1.90 -6.32 3.99
C ALA A 221 0.91 -5.47 3.21
N GLY A 222 -0.12 -6.11 2.68
CA GLY A 222 -1.21 -5.43 2.01
C GLY A 222 -1.97 -6.34 1.05
N GLY A 223 -2.81 -5.74 0.22
CA GLY A 223 -3.74 -6.45 -0.65
C GLY A 223 -3.19 -6.67 -2.05
N THR A 224 -4.02 -6.38 -3.05
CA THR A 224 -3.73 -6.66 -4.46
C THR A 224 -2.56 -5.85 -5.01
N GLN A 225 -2.26 -4.68 -4.43
CA GLN A 225 -1.02 -3.93 -4.75
C GLN A 225 0.24 -4.74 -4.42
N LEU A 226 0.28 -5.39 -3.26
CA LEU A 226 1.45 -6.16 -2.83
C LEU A 226 1.54 -7.50 -3.57
N ALA A 227 0.42 -8.08 -4.00
CA ALA A 227 0.43 -9.19 -4.95
C ALA A 227 1.01 -8.76 -6.31
N ALA A 228 0.69 -7.56 -6.80
CA ALA A 228 1.31 -7.03 -8.02
C ALA A 228 2.82 -6.76 -7.83
N ALA A 229 3.24 -6.28 -6.66
CA ALA A 229 4.65 -6.15 -6.33
C ALA A 229 5.37 -7.52 -6.30
N ALA A 230 4.74 -8.56 -5.74
CA ALA A 230 5.26 -9.92 -5.80
C ALA A 230 5.41 -10.43 -7.25
N ALA A 231 4.43 -10.16 -8.12
CA ALA A 231 4.54 -10.48 -9.54
C ALA A 231 5.75 -9.80 -10.19
N LEU A 232 6.00 -8.52 -9.89
CA LEU A 232 7.21 -7.83 -10.36
C LEU A 232 8.50 -8.52 -9.89
N VAL A 233 8.54 -8.99 -8.64
CA VAL A 233 9.68 -9.75 -8.08
C VAL A 233 9.87 -11.07 -8.83
N ARG A 234 8.80 -11.83 -9.10
CA ARG A 234 8.86 -13.07 -9.90
C ARG A 234 9.34 -12.81 -11.32
N HIS A 235 8.82 -11.77 -11.98
CA HIS A 235 9.25 -11.38 -13.32
C HIS A 235 10.68 -10.80 -13.37
N ALA A 236 11.26 -10.38 -12.24
CA ALA A 236 12.68 -10.07 -12.13
C ALA A 236 13.57 -11.33 -12.04
N GLY A 237 12.98 -12.52 -11.97
CA GLY A 237 13.68 -13.80 -11.85
C GLY A 237 14.07 -14.18 -10.42
N VAL A 238 13.38 -13.63 -9.42
CA VAL A 238 13.60 -13.95 -8.00
C VAL A 238 12.54 -14.95 -7.53
N ASP A 239 12.98 -16.19 -7.31
CA ASP A 239 12.13 -17.32 -6.90
C ASP A 239 12.18 -17.59 -5.38
N ASP A 240 12.91 -16.77 -4.62
CA ASP A 240 13.02 -16.91 -3.17
C ASP A 240 11.64 -16.87 -2.47
N PRO A 241 11.44 -17.61 -1.37
CA PRO A 241 10.17 -17.62 -0.65
C PRO A 241 9.78 -16.21 -0.16
N MET A 242 8.49 -15.87 -0.31
CA MET A 242 7.91 -14.63 0.19
C MET A 242 6.58 -14.91 0.89
N SER A 243 6.24 -14.09 1.87
CA SER A 243 4.93 -14.12 2.52
C SER A 243 4.07 -12.92 2.08
N LEU A 244 2.76 -13.10 2.12
CA LEU A 244 1.77 -12.03 1.94
C LEU A 244 0.89 -12.00 3.17
N ALA A 245 0.75 -10.85 3.83
CA ALA A 245 -0.12 -10.66 4.96
C ALA A 245 -1.16 -9.59 4.64
N THR A 246 -2.45 -9.96 4.73
CA THR A 246 -3.57 -9.05 4.45
C THR A 246 -4.71 -9.22 5.46
N THR A 247 -5.77 -8.44 5.29
CA THR A 247 -6.93 -8.43 6.18
C THR A 247 -8.02 -9.41 5.74
N SER A 248 -8.88 -9.81 6.66
CA SER A 248 -10.11 -10.54 6.36
C SER A 248 -11.01 -9.79 5.36
N PHE A 249 -10.98 -8.46 5.35
CA PHE A 249 -11.75 -7.63 4.42
C PHE A 249 -11.32 -7.82 2.96
N VAL A 250 -10.02 -7.89 2.69
CA VAL A 250 -9.52 -8.16 1.33
C VAL A 250 -9.75 -9.62 0.94
N ALA A 251 -9.60 -10.56 1.88
CA ALA A 251 -9.86 -11.97 1.62
C ALA A 251 -11.33 -12.25 1.29
N ALA A 252 -12.27 -11.53 1.92
CA ALA A 252 -13.69 -11.62 1.65
C ALA A 252 -14.13 -10.92 0.34
N ASP A 253 -13.29 -10.05 -0.24
CA ASP A 253 -13.56 -9.37 -1.50
C ASP A 253 -13.33 -10.33 -2.69
N GLU A 254 -14.42 -10.90 -3.21
CA GLU A 254 -14.38 -11.80 -4.37
C GLU A 254 -13.71 -11.18 -5.60
N THR A 255 -13.74 -9.85 -5.74
CA THR A 255 -13.11 -9.14 -6.86
C THR A 255 -11.59 -9.06 -6.74
N ALA A 256 -11.06 -9.14 -5.52
CA ALA A 256 -9.63 -9.18 -5.24
C ALA A 256 -9.03 -10.55 -5.57
N ALA A 257 -9.78 -11.62 -5.25
CA ALA A 257 -9.36 -13.02 -5.42
C ALA A 257 -7.96 -13.31 -4.85
N ILE A 258 -7.63 -12.70 -3.71
CA ILE A 258 -6.27 -12.63 -3.17
C ILE A 258 -5.63 -14.00 -2.89
N GLU A 259 -6.43 -14.99 -2.45
CA GLU A 259 -5.97 -16.37 -2.25
C GLU A 259 -5.48 -17.02 -3.55
N LYS A 260 -6.14 -16.72 -4.68
CA LYS A 260 -5.73 -17.24 -5.99
C LYS A 260 -4.46 -16.56 -6.46
N SER A 261 -4.37 -15.24 -6.30
CA SER A 261 -3.15 -14.49 -6.65
C SER A 261 -1.95 -14.95 -5.81
N ALA A 262 -2.14 -15.20 -4.51
CA ALA A 262 -1.10 -15.73 -3.64
C ALA A 262 -0.65 -17.14 -4.07
N ALA A 263 -1.59 -18.00 -4.47
CA ALA A 263 -1.27 -19.33 -4.98
C ALA A 263 -0.54 -19.29 -6.34
N ASP A 264 -0.98 -18.43 -7.26
CA ASP A 264 -0.36 -18.28 -8.58
C ASP A 264 1.10 -17.78 -8.47
N LEU A 265 1.41 -16.97 -7.44
CA LEU A 265 2.72 -16.35 -7.20
C LEU A 265 3.60 -17.08 -6.16
N ASP A 266 3.15 -18.24 -5.66
CA ASP A 266 3.79 -19.02 -4.60
C ASP A 266 4.12 -18.19 -3.35
N LEU A 267 3.10 -17.52 -2.80
CA LEU A 267 3.18 -16.70 -1.59
C LEU A 267 2.57 -17.42 -0.39
N ALA A 268 3.26 -17.40 0.74
CA ALA A 268 2.68 -17.83 2.02
C ALA A 268 1.69 -16.77 2.52
N LEU A 269 0.39 -17.00 2.28
CA LEU A 269 -0.67 -16.07 2.65
C LEU A 269 -1.07 -16.20 4.13
N THR A 270 -1.07 -15.08 4.83
CA THR A 270 -1.68 -14.90 6.16
C THR A 270 -2.83 -13.90 6.05
N VAL A 271 -4.01 -14.29 6.54
CA VAL A 271 -5.20 -13.44 6.59
C VAL A 271 -5.55 -13.23 8.07
N THR A 272 -5.56 -11.97 8.50
CA THR A 272 -5.91 -11.62 9.89
C THR A 272 -7.22 -10.86 9.94
N ASP A 273 -8.15 -11.35 10.76
CA ASP A 273 -9.39 -10.65 11.08
C ASP A 273 -9.19 -9.77 12.32
N PRO A 274 -9.32 -8.44 12.24
CA PRO A 274 -9.25 -7.59 13.42
C PRO A 274 -10.52 -7.64 14.28
N GLU A 275 -11.53 -8.40 13.85
CA GLU A 275 -12.85 -8.59 14.47
C GLU A 275 -13.55 -7.24 14.74
N PHE A 276 -13.43 -6.30 13.79
CA PHE A 276 -14.06 -4.97 13.91
C PHE A 276 -15.58 -5.02 14.05
N ALA A 277 -16.23 -6.10 13.60
CA ALA A 277 -17.66 -6.32 13.80
C ALA A 277 -18.07 -6.52 15.28
N ASP A 278 -17.11 -6.82 16.17
CA ASP A 278 -17.35 -6.92 17.60
C ASP A 278 -17.24 -5.56 18.31
N GLY A 279 -16.82 -4.51 17.59
CA GLY A 279 -16.79 -3.13 18.07
C GLY A 279 -18.05 -2.35 17.67
N ASP A 280 -18.39 -1.34 18.47
CA ASP A 280 -19.43 -0.35 18.16
C ASP A 280 -18.79 1.05 18.28
N HIS A 281 -17.94 1.39 17.31
CA HIS A 281 -17.19 2.64 17.32
C HIS A 281 -16.93 3.15 15.88
N PRO A 282 -17.08 4.47 15.62
CA PRO A 282 -16.89 5.06 14.29
C PRO A 282 -15.55 4.77 13.62
N ALA A 283 -14.51 4.46 14.41
CA ALA A 283 -13.20 4.07 13.92
C ALA A 283 -13.20 2.78 13.07
N MET A 284 -14.22 1.93 13.26
CA MET A 284 -14.29 0.57 12.73
C MET A 284 -15.48 0.35 11.79
N ASP A 285 -16.58 1.09 11.98
CA ASP A 285 -17.84 0.89 11.27
C ASP A 285 -17.69 0.90 9.74
N ALA A 286 -16.88 1.83 9.21
CA ALA A 286 -16.68 1.96 7.78
C ALA A 286 -15.90 0.77 7.17
N TYR A 287 -14.95 0.19 7.91
CA TYR A 287 -14.26 -1.04 7.49
C TYR A 287 -15.23 -2.22 7.41
N VAL A 288 -16.13 -2.34 8.39
CA VAL A 288 -17.19 -3.36 8.39
C VAL A 288 -18.15 -3.16 7.21
N ALA A 289 -18.38 -1.92 6.79
CA ALA A 289 -19.14 -1.57 5.59
C ALA A 289 -18.36 -1.79 4.26
N GLY A 290 -17.11 -2.26 4.32
CA GLY A 290 -16.30 -2.58 3.16
C GLY A 290 -15.45 -1.42 2.63
N GLU A 291 -15.30 -0.33 3.38
CA GLU A 291 -14.39 0.76 3.03
C GLU A 291 -12.96 0.51 3.49
N ALA A 292 -12.00 1.13 2.79
CA ALA A 292 -10.55 1.00 2.95
C ALA A 292 -10.05 -0.44 2.76
N LYS A 293 -10.52 -1.38 3.59
CA LYS A 293 -10.19 -2.81 3.69
C LYS A 293 -8.74 -3.07 4.11
N GLU A 294 -7.80 -2.31 3.58
CA GLU A 294 -6.36 -2.49 3.72
C GLU A 294 -5.63 -1.17 3.38
N GLY A 295 -4.35 -1.11 3.74
CA GLY A 295 -3.43 -0.04 3.40
C GLY A 295 -2.42 0.16 4.53
N VAL A 296 -1.33 0.87 4.27
CA VAL A 296 -0.32 1.22 5.29
C VAL A 296 0.23 -0.03 6.01
N GLY A 297 0.23 -1.17 5.31
CA GLY A 297 0.59 -2.48 5.84
C GLY A 297 -0.24 -2.97 7.02
N MET A 298 -1.49 -2.55 7.14
CA MET A 298 -2.42 -2.94 8.21
C MET A 298 -2.52 -4.47 8.36
N GLY A 299 -2.68 -5.23 7.27
CA GLY A 299 -2.72 -6.69 7.33
C GLY A 299 -1.46 -7.32 7.93
N GLY A 300 -0.28 -6.81 7.55
CA GLY A 300 1.00 -7.26 8.13
C GLY A 300 1.14 -6.89 9.61
N ALA A 301 0.74 -5.68 9.99
CA ALA A 301 0.73 -5.25 11.39
C ALA A 301 -0.19 -6.15 12.24
N LEU A 302 -1.39 -6.47 11.75
CA LEU A 302 -2.32 -7.37 12.44
C LEU A 302 -1.74 -8.79 12.56
N ALA A 303 -1.10 -9.31 11.52
CA ALA A 303 -0.41 -10.60 11.57
C ALA A 303 0.73 -10.61 12.62
N LEU A 304 1.46 -9.49 12.77
CA LEU A 304 2.47 -9.35 13.82
C LEU A 304 1.85 -9.38 15.23
N ALA A 305 0.71 -8.71 15.44
CA ALA A 305 -0.01 -8.76 16.72
C ALA A 305 -0.45 -10.18 17.07
N ASP A 306 -1.07 -10.88 16.12
CA ASP A 306 -1.50 -12.27 16.30
C ASP A 306 -0.31 -13.19 16.63
N ARG A 307 0.78 -13.08 15.86
CA ARG A 307 2.03 -13.82 16.09
C ARG A 307 2.64 -13.57 17.48
N ALA A 308 2.49 -12.35 18.00
CA ALA A 308 2.95 -11.97 19.34
C ALA A 308 1.98 -12.35 20.47
N GLY A 309 0.80 -12.92 20.15
CA GLY A 309 -0.22 -13.29 21.12
C GLY A 309 -1.02 -12.10 21.67
N VAL A 310 -1.02 -10.96 20.97
CA VAL A 310 -1.86 -9.81 21.31
C VAL A 310 -3.27 -10.06 20.79
N SER A 311 -4.25 -10.06 21.69
CA SER A 311 -5.66 -10.25 21.32
C SER A 311 -6.16 -9.13 20.42
N MET A 312 -7.00 -9.45 19.44
CA MET A 312 -7.62 -8.43 18.57
C MET A 312 -8.49 -7.44 19.35
N ALA A 313 -9.08 -7.83 20.49
CA ALA A 313 -9.74 -6.90 21.40
C ALA A 313 -8.80 -5.78 21.89
N ALA A 314 -7.58 -6.11 22.32
CA ALA A 314 -6.58 -5.12 22.71
C ALA A 314 -6.12 -4.25 21.52
N VAL A 315 -6.07 -4.82 20.31
CA VAL A 315 -5.81 -4.05 19.09
C VAL A 315 -6.95 -3.05 18.84
N ARG A 316 -8.22 -3.47 18.94
CA ARG A 316 -9.39 -2.60 18.76
C ARG A 316 -9.42 -1.46 19.79
N ASP A 317 -9.19 -1.76 21.06
CA ASP A 317 -9.08 -0.74 22.12
C ASP A 317 -8.00 0.30 21.76
N ARG A 318 -6.85 -0.16 21.26
CA ARG A 318 -5.77 0.73 20.85
C ARG A 318 -6.06 1.50 19.57
N VAL A 319 -6.82 0.93 18.64
CA VAL A 319 -7.32 1.63 17.44
C VAL A 319 -8.22 2.80 17.86
N VAL A 320 -9.10 2.61 18.85
CA VAL A 320 -9.93 3.68 19.41
C VAL A 320 -9.06 4.79 20.01
N ASP A 321 -8.07 4.46 20.86
CA ASP A 321 -7.14 5.46 21.43
C ASP A 321 -6.43 6.31 20.36
N VAL A 322 -5.96 5.67 19.27
CA VAL A 322 -5.26 6.37 18.20
C VAL A 322 -6.24 7.21 17.38
N TYR A 323 -7.43 6.68 17.09
CA TYR A 323 -8.49 7.40 16.38
C TYR A 323 -8.93 8.65 17.14
N GLU A 324 -9.21 8.55 18.44
CA GLU A 324 -9.59 9.69 19.28
C GLU A 324 -8.46 10.73 19.29
N ARG A 325 -7.20 10.30 19.43
CA ARG A 325 -6.04 11.21 19.43
C ARG A 325 -5.92 12.04 18.16
N ILE A 326 -6.20 11.46 16.99
CA ILE A 326 -6.07 12.18 15.71
C ILE A 326 -7.33 12.99 15.36
N THR A 327 -8.49 12.63 15.89
CA THR A 327 -9.76 13.34 15.63
C THR A 327 -10.04 14.46 16.63
N GLU A 328 -9.61 14.33 17.89
CA GLU A 328 -9.68 15.40 18.89
C GLU A 328 -8.62 16.50 18.67
N ALA A 329 -7.58 16.19 17.89
CA ALA A 329 -6.55 17.14 17.50
C ALA A 329 -7.03 18.06 16.35
N GLU A 330 -8.18 18.72 16.47
CA GLU A 330 -8.48 19.86 15.60
C GLU A 330 -7.41 20.95 15.81
N PRO A 331 -6.81 21.49 14.75
CA PRO A 331 -5.85 22.57 14.90
C PRO A 331 -6.59 23.79 15.46
N ALA A 332 -6.03 24.37 16.54
CA ALA A 332 -6.41 25.70 16.98
C ALA A 332 -6.28 26.66 15.79
N VAL A 333 -7.43 27.03 15.21
CA VAL A 333 -7.52 28.12 14.24
C VAL A 333 -7.00 29.35 14.96
N LYS A 334 -5.76 29.75 14.66
CA LYS A 334 -5.22 31.00 15.17
C LYS A 334 -6.03 32.14 14.53
N PRO A 335 -6.57 33.08 15.34
CA PRO A 335 -7.30 34.24 14.84
C PRO A 335 -6.38 35.21 14.09
#